data_AF-A0A7J8TT71-F1
#
_entry.id   AF-A0A7J8TT71-F1
#
_cell.length_a   1.000
_cell.length_b   1.000
_cell.length_c   1.000
_cell.angle_alpha   90.00
_cell.angle_beta   90.00
_cell.angle_gamma   90.00
#
_symmetry.space_group_name_H-M   'P 1'
#
loop_
_entity.id
_entity.type
_entity.pdbx_description
1 polymer ?
#
loop_
_entity_poly.entity_id
_entity_poly.type
_entity_poly.pdbx_seq_one_letter_code
_entity_poly.pdbx_strand_id
1 'polypeptide(L)'
;MTTNGRIALNEPAIEHPESSQSGLCPAKVDKNKLHMFLTKLDPEVRSNVDPSGWTGLLKEEQRRMGRFSFPLSLIPTVERIKDAYGDVSETCLISPTVSEKSYVFFCAMIRDMEHLRLDQVTEDIMLNWGDVIKDALGLGFKVQFAVEHLKKVAYAFFGQSGCKWLNDVDSKISTLEAEVNYWKKKRAEIYEESKMSINAVESFDGVPISTGLFP
;
A
#
# COMPACT_ATOMS: atom_id res chain seq x y z
N MET A 1 -43.62 13.21 61.41
CA MET A 1 -43.15 11.97 60.75
C MET A 1 -43.89 11.84 59.44
N THR A 2 -43.13 11.79 58.32
CA THR A 2 -43.39 11.02 57.07
C THR A 2 -44.74 11.22 56.34
N THR A 3 -44.85 11.38 55.03
CA THR A 3 -43.92 11.33 53.89
C THR A 3 -44.69 11.74 52.63
N ASN A 4 -43.92 12.20 51.64
CA ASN A 4 -44.28 12.57 50.28
C ASN A 4 -45.01 11.49 49.47
N GLY A 5 -45.78 11.94 48.47
CA GLY A 5 -46.11 11.19 47.25
C GLY A 5 -46.11 12.15 46.05
N ARG A 6 -44.96 12.30 45.40
CA ARG A 6 -44.76 13.10 44.18
C ARG A 6 -45.25 12.33 42.95
N ILE A 7 -45.93 13.05 42.06
CA ILE A 7 -46.29 12.65 40.69
C ILE A 7 -44.99 12.58 39.87
N ALA A 8 -44.74 11.44 39.24
CA ALA A 8 -43.68 11.26 38.26
C ALA A 8 -44.21 11.65 36.87
N LEU A 9 -43.63 12.69 36.27
CA LEU A 9 -43.68 12.92 34.83
C LEU A 9 -42.27 12.60 34.32
N ASN A 10 -42.14 11.46 33.65
CA ASN A 10 -40.90 11.03 33.02
C ASN A 10 -40.60 11.92 31.81
N GLU A 11 -39.44 12.55 31.86
CA GLU A 11 -38.74 13.24 30.78
C GLU A 11 -38.13 12.20 29.83
N PRO A 12 -38.11 12.40 28.49
CA PRO A 12 -37.56 11.42 27.58
C PRO A 12 -36.02 11.47 27.61
N ALA A 13 -35.41 10.33 27.88
CA ALA A 13 -33.98 10.12 27.74
C ALA A 13 -33.58 10.32 26.27
N ILE A 14 -32.70 11.30 26.02
CA ILE A 14 -31.99 11.41 24.76
C ILE A 14 -30.90 10.34 24.80
N GLU A 15 -31.16 9.23 24.14
CA GLU A 15 -30.15 8.21 23.82
C GLU A 15 -29.08 8.87 22.95
N HIS A 16 -27.91 9.12 23.55
CA HIS A 16 -26.69 9.32 22.79
C HIS A 16 -26.32 7.97 22.15
N PRO A 17 -26.20 7.86 20.81
CA PRO A 17 -25.64 6.68 20.21
C PRO A 17 -24.16 6.63 20.62
N GLU A 18 -23.83 5.72 21.52
CA GLU A 18 -22.45 5.27 21.71
C GLU A 18 -21.92 4.85 20.34
N SER A 19 -21.01 5.64 19.80
CA SER A 19 -20.28 5.31 18.58
C SER A 19 -19.32 4.17 18.90
N SER A 20 -19.88 2.97 19.04
CA SER A 20 -19.16 1.70 19.00
C SER A 20 -18.74 1.44 17.56
N GLN A 21 -17.81 2.24 17.04
CA GLN A 21 -16.97 1.79 15.93
C GLN A 21 -15.75 1.11 16.51
N SER A 22 -15.99 -0.15 16.88
CA SER A 22 -15.04 -1.26 16.86
C SER A 22 -13.89 -0.95 15.89
N GLY A 23 -12.71 -0.68 16.44
CA GLY A 23 -11.47 -0.50 15.71
C GLY A 23 -11.06 -1.80 15.04
N LEU A 24 -11.63 -2.08 13.87
CA LEU A 24 -11.09 -3.06 12.95
C LEU A 24 -10.24 -2.27 11.96
N CYS A 25 -8.92 -2.25 12.13
CA CYS A 25 -8.00 -1.65 11.16
C CYS A 25 -8.05 -2.47 9.86
N PRO A 26 -8.68 -2.00 8.77
CA PRO A 26 -8.63 -2.71 7.50
C PRO A 26 -7.44 -2.14 6.71
N ALA A 27 -6.59 -3.02 6.18
CA ALA A 27 -5.42 -2.69 5.38
C ALA A 27 -4.20 -2.13 6.15
N LYS A 28 -3.59 -2.97 6.98
CA LYS A 28 -2.11 -2.97 7.02
C LYS A 28 -1.62 -3.38 5.64
N VAL A 29 -0.53 -2.77 5.16
CA VAL A 29 0.32 -3.39 4.13
C VAL A 29 0.38 -4.88 4.45
N ASP A 30 0.13 -5.74 3.46
CA ASP A 30 0.26 -7.18 3.67
C ASP A 30 1.75 -7.52 3.76
N LYS A 31 2.36 -7.11 4.89
CA LYS A 31 3.79 -7.19 5.16
C LYS A 31 4.24 -8.64 5.08
N ASN A 32 3.36 -9.58 5.41
CA ASN A 32 3.61 -11.00 5.31
C ASN A 32 3.72 -11.43 3.84
N LYS A 33 2.78 -11.02 2.97
CA LYS A 33 2.87 -11.32 1.53
C LYS A 33 4.06 -10.64 0.85
N LEU A 34 4.31 -9.36 1.14
CA LEU A 34 5.47 -8.65 0.61
C LEU A 34 6.79 -9.34 1.00
N HIS A 35 6.96 -9.65 2.29
CA HIS A 35 8.15 -10.33 2.78
C HIS A 35 8.30 -11.73 2.16
N MET A 36 7.22 -12.50 2.08
CA MET A 36 7.21 -13.81 1.45
C MET A 36 7.59 -13.72 -0.04
N PHE A 37 7.04 -12.74 -0.77
CA PHE A 37 7.36 -12.52 -2.18
C PHE A 37 8.84 -12.17 -2.38
N LEU A 38 9.35 -11.20 -1.62
CA LEU A 38 10.75 -10.76 -1.72
C LEU A 38 11.73 -11.89 -1.39
N THR A 39 11.39 -12.74 -0.42
CA THR A 39 12.19 -13.92 -0.07
C THR A 39 12.17 -14.97 -1.19
N LYS A 40 11.02 -15.16 -1.86
CA LYS A 40 10.88 -16.09 -2.99
C LYS A 40 11.57 -15.62 -4.28
N LEU A 41 11.91 -14.33 -4.37
CA LEU A 41 12.66 -13.75 -5.47
C LEU A 41 14.17 -13.98 -5.33
N ASP A 42 14.62 -14.49 -4.19
CA ASP A 42 15.99 -14.93 -4.01
C ASP A 42 16.32 -16.07 -4.99
N PRO A 43 17.42 -15.99 -5.76
CA PRO A 43 17.81 -17.02 -6.72
C PRO A 43 18.03 -18.40 -6.11
N GLU A 44 18.25 -18.52 -4.79
CA GLU A 44 18.41 -19.80 -4.11
C GLU A 44 17.08 -20.56 -3.93
N VAL A 45 15.93 -19.91 -4.12
CA VAL A 45 14.60 -20.50 -3.95
C VAL A 45 14.05 -21.03 -5.28
N ARG A 46 13.92 -22.36 -5.40
CA ARG A 46 13.46 -23.04 -6.63
C ARG A 46 12.08 -22.52 -7.10
N SER A 47 11.96 -22.25 -8.40
CA SER A 47 10.69 -21.95 -9.09
C SER A 47 9.75 -23.16 -9.04
N ASN A 48 8.46 -22.91 -8.83
CA ASN A 48 7.40 -23.94 -8.80
C ASN A 48 6.26 -23.66 -9.79
N VAL A 49 6.26 -22.51 -10.51
CA VAL A 49 5.18 -22.14 -11.42
C VAL A 49 5.47 -22.60 -12.85
N ASP A 50 4.42 -23.03 -13.53
CA ASP A 50 4.46 -23.45 -14.94
C ASP A 50 4.46 -22.21 -15.87
N PRO A 51 5.51 -21.97 -16.67
CA PRO A 51 5.58 -20.85 -17.61
C PRO A 51 4.69 -21.05 -18.85
N SER A 52 3.66 -21.89 -18.79
CA SER A 52 2.80 -22.25 -19.93
C SER A 52 2.11 -21.05 -20.58
N GLY A 53 1.92 -19.95 -19.84
CA GLY A 53 1.25 -18.72 -20.29
C GLY A 53 1.84 -18.10 -21.56
N TRP A 54 3.14 -18.28 -21.81
CA TRP A 54 3.83 -17.72 -22.99
C TRP A 54 4.26 -18.77 -24.03
N THR A 55 3.87 -20.03 -23.86
CA THR A 55 4.24 -21.10 -24.80
C THR A 55 3.71 -20.86 -26.22
N GLY A 56 2.63 -20.09 -26.36
CA GLY A 56 2.10 -19.66 -27.65
C GLY A 56 3.10 -18.85 -28.48
N LEU A 57 3.95 -18.03 -27.83
CA LEU A 57 4.95 -17.20 -28.51
C LEU A 57 6.00 -18.04 -29.24
N LEU A 58 6.30 -19.23 -28.75
CA LEU A 58 7.27 -20.15 -29.37
C LEU A 58 6.80 -20.69 -30.73
N LYS A 59 5.52 -20.48 -31.10
CA LYS A 59 4.96 -20.87 -32.39
C LYS A 59 4.94 -19.73 -33.42
N GLU A 60 5.22 -18.50 -32.99
CA GLU A 60 5.28 -17.34 -33.90
C GLU A 60 6.46 -17.45 -34.87
N GLU A 61 6.43 -16.64 -35.93
CA GLU A 61 7.61 -16.48 -36.79
C GLU A 61 8.79 -15.98 -35.97
N GLN A 62 9.95 -16.62 -36.17
CA GLN A 62 11.15 -16.39 -35.39
C GLN A 62 12.19 -15.62 -36.20
N ARG A 63 12.87 -14.66 -35.57
CA ARG A 63 14.06 -14.01 -36.11
C ARG A 63 15.26 -14.33 -35.22
N ARG A 64 16.37 -14.71 -35.85
CA ARG A 64 17.64 -14.95 -35.17
C ARG A 64 18.29 -13.63 -34.75
N MET A 65 18.63 -13.52 -33.47
CA MET A 65 19.40 -12.42 -32.88
C MET A 65 20.57 -13.03 -32.10
N GLY A 66 21.78 -12.94 -32.65
CA GLY A 66 22.96 -13.60 -32.08
C GLY A 66 22.80 -15.12 -32.08
N ARG A 67 22.91 -15.75 -30.91
CA ARG A 67 22.84 -17.21 -30.74
C ARG A 67 21.42 -17.75 -30.49
N PHE A 68 20.42 -16.87 -30.40
CA PHE A 68 19.03 -17.22 -30.09
C PHE A 68 18.07 -16.79 -31.20
N SER A 69 16.95 -17.47 -31.28
CA SER A 69 15.79 -17.09 -32.09
C SER A 69 14.68 -16.54 -31.20
N PHE A 70 14.07 -15.44 -31.65
CA PHE A 70 12.98 -14.79 -30.91
C PHE A 70 11.75 -14.60 -31.80
N PRO A 71 10.55 -14.68 -31.21
CA PRO A 71 9.31 -14.26 -31.87
C PRO A 71 9.42 -12.83 -32.41
N LEU A 72 8.91 -12.56 -33.61
CA LEU A 72 8.95 -11.22 -34.20
C LEU A 72 8.36 -10.15 -33.27
N SER A 73 7.33 -10.51 -32.51
CA SER A 73 6.65 -9.64 -31.55
C SER A 73 7.51 -9.25 -30.34
N LEU A 74 8.66 -9.91 -30.12
CA LEU A 74 9.60 -9.63 -29.04
C LEU A 74 10.90 -8.97 -29.50
N ILE A 75 11.13 -8.85 -30.82
CA ILE A 75 12.37 -8.25 -31.35
C ILE A 75 12.62 -6.84 -30.81
N PRO A 76 11.62 -5.93 -30.75
CA PRO A 76 11.85 -4.60 -30.17
C PRO A 76 12.29 -4.66 -28.70
N THR A 77 11.78 -5.61 -27.93
CA THR A 77 12.17 -5.79 -26.52
C THR A 77 13.59 -6.32 -26.40
N VAL A 78 13.99 -7.28 -27.25
CA VAL A 78 15.36 -7.82 -27.30
C VAL A 78 16.36 -6.71 -27.63
N GLU A 79 16.06 -5.89 -28.63
CA GLU A 79 16.90 -4.75 -29.02
C GLU A 79 17.04 -3.75 -27.87
N ARG A 80 15.94 -3.36 -27.22
CA ARG A 80 16.01 -2.46 -26.05
C ARG A 80 16.84 -3.02 -24.91
N ILE A 81 16.69 -4.30 -24.59
CA ILE A 81 17.51 -4.95 -23.54
C ILE A 81 18.99 -4.90 -23.94
N LYS A 82 19.30 -5.23 -25.19
CA LYS A 82 20.67 -5.23 -25.70
C LYS A 82 21.28 -3.83 -25.71
N ASP A 83 20.52 -2.82 -26.11
CA ASP A 83 20.99 -1.44 -26.17
C ASP A 83 21.23 -0.87 -24.76
N ALA A 84 20.40 -1.23 -23.78
CA ALA A 84 20.50 -0.74 -22.41
C ALA A 84 21.52 -1.51 -21.55
N TYR A 85 21.63 -2.83 -21.73
CA TYR A 85 22.37 -3.71 -20.83
C TYR A 85 23.40 -4.61 -21.52
N GLY A 86 23.54 -4.53 -22.84
CA GLY A 86 24.38 -5.42 -23.62
C GLY A 86 23.78 -6.82 -23.78
N ASP A 87 24.60 -7.78 -24.22
CA ASP A 87 24.17 -9.18 -24.30
C ASP A 87 24.09 -9.79 -22.90
N VAL A 88 22.87 -9.82 -22.33
CA VAL A 88 22.61 -10.40 -21.01
C VAL A 88 22.87 -11.90 -20.94
N SER A 89 23.00 -12.58 -22.08
CA SER A 89 23.22 -14.03 -22.18
C SER A 89 24.69 -14.41 -22.36
N GLU A 90 25.59 -13.44 -22.45
CA GLU A 90 27.02 -13.64 -22.76
C GLU A 90 27.70 -14.66 -21.82
N THR A 91 27.35 -14.64 -20.53
CA THR A 91 27.91 -15.53 -19.49
C THR A 91 27.20 -16.89 -19.39
N CYS A 92 26.16 -17.11 -20.19
CA CYS A 92 25.42 -18.38 -20.16
C CYS A 92 26.22 -19.50 -20.83
N LEU A 93 26.68 -20.44 -20.02
CA LEU A 93 27.40 -21.64 -20.46
C LEU A 93 26.47 -22.76 -20.97
N ILE A 94 25.17 -22.62 -20.76
CA ILE A 94 24.16 -23.58 -21.21
C ILE A 94 23.94 -23.44 -22.71
N SER A 95 23.76 -24.56 -23.41
CA SER A 95 23.55 -24.56 -24.87
C SER A 95 22.32 -23.74 -25.24
N PRO A 96 22.35 -22.99 -26.37
CA PRO A 96 21.21 -22.19 -26.81
C PRO A 96 19.90 -22.98 -26.92
N THR A 97 19.95 -24.24 -27.38
CA THR A 97 18.79 -25.13 -27.47
C THR A 97 18.03 -25.30 -26.16
N VAL A 98 18.72 -25.20 -25.03
CA VAL A 98 18.12 -25.34 -23.69
C VAL A 98 17.75 -23.98 -23.11
N SER A 99 18.59 -22.95 -23.28
CA SER A 99 18.40 -21.65 -22.65
C SER A 99 17.51 -20.68 -23.46
N GLU A 100 17.19 -20.99 -24.73
CA GLU A 100 16.42 -20.11 -25.61
C GLU A 100 15.01 -19.82 -25.06
N LYS A 101 14.30 -20.84 -24.59
CA LYS A 101 12.93 -20.67 -24.06
C LYS A 101 12.90 -19.70 -22.89
N SER A 102 13.84 -19.83 -21.96
CA SER A 102 13.93 -18.94 -20.81
C SER A 102 14.25 -17.50 -21.22
N TYR A 103 15.06 -17.29 -22.27
CA TYR A 103 15.31 -15.93 -22.76
C TYR A 103 14.08 -15.35 -23.47
N VAL A 104 13.37 -16.15 -24.27
CA VAL A 104 12.08 -15.74 -24.87
C VAL A 104 11.08 -15.35 -23.79
N PHE A 105 10.94 -16.15 -22.73
CA PHE A 105 10.05 -15.84 -21.61
C PHE A 105 10.48 -14.61 -20.83
N PHE A 106 11.78 -14.41 -20.63
CA PHE A 106 12.29 -13.18 -20.02
C PHE A 106 11.94 -11.94 -20.86
N CYS A 107 12.08 -12.00 -22.19
CA CYS A 107 11.66 -10.91 -23.07
C CYS A 107 10.14 -10.70 -23.07
N ALA A 108 9.36 -11.79 -23.03
CA ALA A 108 7.90 -11.73 -22.93
C ALA A 108 7.46 -11.06 -21.63
N MET A 109 8.07 -11.41 -20.51
CA MET A 109 7.86 -10.79 -19.21
C MET A 109 8.09 -9.28 -19.25
N ILE A 110 9.22 -8.83 -19.82
CA ILE A 110 9.52 -7.40 -19.93
C ILE A 110 8.48 -6.68 -20.78
N ARG A 111 8.05 -7.28 -21.90
CA ARG A 111 6.97 -6.73 -22.73
C ARG A 111 5.64 -6.67 -21.97
N ASP A 112 5.32 -7.69 -21.19
CA ASP A 112 4.10 -7.72 -20.37
C ASP A 112 4.14 -6.58 -19.32
N MET A 113 5.28 -6.36 -18.67
CA MET A 113 5.47 -5.24 -17.74
C MET A 113 5.30 -3.87 -18.41
N GLU A 114 5.65 -3.73 -19.69
CA GLU A 114 5.46 -2.47 -20.45
C GLU A 114 3.98 -2.19 -20.78
N HIS A 115 3.15 -3.22 -20.88
CA HIS A 115 1.74 -3.09 -21.26
C HIS A 115 0.77 -3.12 -20.08
N LEU A 116 1.21 -3.56 -18.91
CA LEU A 116 0.39 -3.64 -17.71
C LEU A 116 0.56 -2.41 -16.82
N ARG A 117 -0.57 -1.87 -16.36
CA ARG A 117 -0.60 -0.91 -15.26
C ARG A 117 -0.72 -1.62 -13.93
N LEU A 118 -0.31 -0.95 -12.84
CA LEU A 118 -0.34 -1.53 -11.49
C LEU A 118 -1.72 -2.06 -11.07
N ASP A 119 -2.82 -1.41 -11.50
CA ASP A 119 -4.20 -1.82 -11.22
C ASP A 119 -4.64 -3.09 -11.98
N GLN A 120 -3.87 -3.50 -12.99
CA GLN A 120 -4.12 -4.71 -13.79
C GLN A 120 -3.23 -5.88 -13.35
N VAL A 121 -2.24 -5.63 -12.48
CA VAL A 121 -1.34 -6.66 -11.95
C VAL A 121 -2.06 -7.48 -10.89
N THR A 122 -1.83 -8.79 -10.89
CA THR A 122 -2.31 -9.72 -9.87
C THR A 122 -1.14 -10.38 -9.15
N GLU A 123 -1.41 -11.03 -8.01
CA GLU A 123 -0.38 -11.80 -7.28
C GLU A 123 0.22 -12.91 -8.16
N ASP A 124 -0.60 -13.57 -8.99
CA ASP A 124 -0.13 -14.60 -9.92
C ASP A 124 0.79 -14.04 -11.01
N ILE A 125 0.49 -12.84 -11.53
CA ILE A 125 1.37 -12.14 -12.49
C ILE A 125 2.72 -11.83 -11.83
N MET A 126 2.70 -11.30 -10.60
CA MET A 126 3.93 -11.01 -9.84
C MET A 126 4.78 -12.27 -9.63
N LEU A 127 4.14 -13.39 -9.26
CA LEU A 127 4.82 -14.67 -9.05
C LEU A 127 5.43 -15.20 -10.36
N ASN A 128 4.67 -15.16 -11.46
CA ASN A 128 5.16 -15.59 -12.77
C ASN A 128 6.37 -14.75 -13.24
N TRP A 129 6.33 -13.43 -13.06
CA TRP A 129 7.49 -12.56 -13.33
C TRP A 129 8.69 -12.93 -12.47
N GLY A 130 8.48 -13.20 -11.18
CA GLY A 130 9.55 -13.60 -10.27
C GLY A 130 10.22 -14.91 -10.69
N ASP A 131 9.43 -15.92 -11.06
CA ASP A 131 9.95 -17.22 -11.48
C ASP A 131 10.73 -17.15 -12.79
N VAL A 132 10.30 -16.33 -13.74
CA VAL A 132 11.01 -16.13 -15.01
C VAL A 132 12.36 -15.43 -14.82
N ILE A 133 12.44 -14.46 -13.91
CA ILE A 133 13.70 -13.83 -13.54
C ILE A 133 14.65 -14.85 -12.89
N LYS A 134 14.13 -15.71 -12.01
CA LYS A 134 14.94 -16.76 -11.37
C LYS A 134 15.44 -17.79 -12.38
N ASP A 135 14.61 -18.22 -13.33
CA ASP A 135 15.03 -19.13 -14.38
C ASP A 135 16.17 -18.52 -15.22
N ALA A 136 16.05 -17.25 -15.58
CA ALA A 136 17.11 -16.51 -16.28
C ALA A 136 18.41 -16.41 -15.45
N LEU A 137 18.31 -16.10 -14.15
CA LEU A 137 19.47 -16.08 -13.25
C LEU A 137 20.13 -17.45 -13.11
N GLY A 138 19.34 -18.51 -12.96
CA GLY A 138 19.82 -19.89 -12.84
C GLY A 138 20.56 -20.38 -14.09
N LEU A 139 20.25 -19.81 -15.26
CA LEU A 139 20.98 -20.04 -16.51
C LEU A 139 22.23 -19.16 -16.68
N GLY A 140 22.50 -18.26 -15.73
CA GLY A 140 23.65 -17.36 -15.76
C GLY A 140 23.45 -16.10 -16.60
N PHE A 141 22.20 -15.70 -16.87
CA PHE A 141 21.92 -14.41 -17.52
C PHE A 141 22.15 -13.25 -16.55
N LYS A 142 22.69 -12.14 -17.06
CA LYS A 142 22.95 -10.89 -16.33
C LYS A 142 21.68 -10.04 -16.21
N VAL A 143 20.68 -10.55 -15.48
CA VAL A 143 19.33 -9.95 -15.35
C VAL A 143 19.05 -9.32 -13.98
N GLN A 144 20.09 -8.97 -13.22
CA GLN A 144 19.96 -8.36 -11.89
C GLN A 144 19.13 -7.06 -11.91
N PHE A 145 19.17 -6.30 -13.02
CA PHE A 145 18.33 -5.12 -13.19
C PHE A 145 16.83 -5.44 -13.09
N ALA A 146 16.41 -6.60 -13.58
CA ALA A 146 15.01 -7.03 -13.53
C ALA A 146 14.60 -7.43 -12.11
N VAL A 147 15.50 -8.05 -11.33
CA VAL A 147 15.29 -8.33 -9.90
C VAL A 147 15.00 -7.03 -9.15
N GLU A 148 15.88 -6.04 -9.31
CA GLU A 148 15.75 -4.75 -8.61
C GLU A 148 14.50 -3.98 -9.06
N HIS A 149 14.13 -4.10 -10.34
CA HIS A 149 12.88 -3.52 -10.83
C HIS A 149 11.66 -4.23 -10.21
N LEU A 150 11.61 -5.56 -10.21
CA LEU A 150 10.49 -6.31 -9.66
C LEU A 150 10.32 -6.11 -8.15
N LYS A 151 11.42 -5.91 -7.40
CA LYS A 151 11.34 -5.49 -5.99
C LYS A 151 10.58 -4.17 -5.84
N LYS A 152 10.86 -3.16 -6.67
CA LYS A 152 10.15 -1.87 -6.65
C LYS A 152 8.67 -2.04 -7.00
N VAL A 153 8.37 -2.86 -8.01
CA VAL A 153 6.98 -3.18 -8.38
C VAL A 153 6.27 -3.89 -7.23
N ALA A 154 6.92 -4.81 -6.52
CA ALA A 154 6.35 -5.49 -5.36
C ALA A 154 6.02 -4.51 -4.23
N TYR A 155 6.90 -3.56 -3.92
CA TYR A 155 6.60 -2.50 -2.95
C TYR A 155 5.38 -1.67 -3.36
N ALA A 156 5.27 -1.32 -4.65
CA ALA A 156 4.11 -0.58 -5.15
C ALA A 156 2.82 -1.41 -5.05
N PHE A 157 2.86 -2.66 -5.49
CA PHE A 157 1.71 -3.58 -5.52
C PHE A 157 1.18 -3.89 -4.12
N PHE A 158 2.04 -4.38 -3.23
CA PHE A 158 1.64 -4.72 -1.85
C PHE A 158 1.46 -3.49 -0.95
N GLY A 159 2.04 -2.35 -1.32
CA GLY A 159 1.99 -1.10 -0.57
C GLY A 159 0.79 -0.20 -0.88
N GLN A 160 0.08 -0.42 -1.99
CA GLN A 160 -1.00 0.47 -2.45
C GLN A 160 -2.11 0.65 -1.40
N SER A 161 -2.47 -0.43 -0.70
CA SER A 161 -3.48 -0.38 0.36
C SER A 161 -3.02 0.45 1.56
N GLY A 162 -1.74 0.38 1.91
CA GLY A 162 -1.11 1.21 2.93
C GLY A 162 -1.08 2.68 2.57
N CYS A 163 -0.78 3.02 1.30
CA CYS A 163 -0.83 4.40 0.83
C CYS A 163 -2.25 4.99 0.90
N LYS A 164 -3.26 4.22 0.49
CA LYS A 164 -4.66 4.66 0.59
C LYS A 164 -5.05 4.94 2.05
N TRP A 165 -4.73 4.00 2.93
CA TRP A 165 -5.00 4.15 4.36
C TRP A 165 -4.28 5.36 4.98
N LEU A 166 -3.01 5.59 4.61
CA LEU A 166 -2.27 6.75 5.10
C LEU A 166 -2.98 8.06 4.70
N ASN A 167 -3.41 8.18 3.45
CA ASN A 167 -4.17 9.34 2.98
C ASN A 167 -5.50 9.52 3.74
N ASP A 168 -6.21 8.41 4.04
CA ASP A 168 -7.45 8.44 4.81
C ASP A 168 -7.21 8.93 6.26
N VAL A 169 -6.10 8.47 6.88
CA VAL A 169 -5.67 8.93 8.21
C VAL A 169 -5.30 10.41 8.17
N ASP A 170 -4.50 10.86 7.20
CA ASP A 170 -4.09 12.25 7.06
C ASP A 170 -5.29 13.18 6.85
N SER A 171 -6.29 12.74 6.09
CA SER A 171 -7.56 13.45 5.91
C SER A 171 -8.34 13.57 7.23
N LYS A 172 -8.38 12.50 8.02
CA LYS A 172 -9.05 12.50 9.33
C LYS A 172 -8.33 13.41 10.34
N ILE A 173 -7.00 13.39 10.35
CA ILE A 173 -6.18 14.30 11.17
C ILE A 173 -6.50 15.74 10.81
N SER A 174 -6.45 16.08 9.52
CA SER A 174 -6.72 17.44 9.04
C SER A 174 -8.12 17.94 9.45
N THR A 175 -9.12 17.06 9.39
CA THR A 175 -10.51 17.37 9.78
C THR A 175 -10.61 17.66 11.28
N LEU A 176 -10.04 16.80 12.12
CA LEU A 176 -10.07 16.96 13.57
C LEU A 176 -9.28 18.19 14.03
N GLU A 177 -8.15 18.48 13.39
CA GLU A 177 -7.36 19.68 13.67
C GLU A 177 -8.16 20.97 13.39
N ALA A 178 -8.91 21.00 12.28
CA ALA A 178 -9.79 22.12 11.95
C ALA A 178 -10.90 22.29 13.02
N GLU A 179 -11.49 21.19 13.47
CA GLU A 179 -12.53 21.21 14.51
C GLU A 179 -11.98 21.67 15.87
N VAL A 180 -10.81 21.17 16.27
CA VAL A 180 -10.12 21.62 17.49
C VAL A 180 -9.82 23.12 17.42
N ASN A 181 -9.37 23.62 16.28
CA ASN A 181 -9.08 25.04 16.09
C ASN A 181 -10.35 25.88 16.15
N TYR A 182 -11.45 25.41 15.57
CA TYR A 182 -12.76 26.04 15.69
C TYR A 182 -13.20 26.17 17.15
N TRP A 183 -13.16 25.07 17.92
CA TRP A 183 -13.56 25.09 19.34
C TRP A 183 -12.64 25.93 20.22
N LYS A 184 -11.32 25.94 19.94
CA LYS A 184 -10.37 26.84 20.63
C LYS A 184 -10.73 28.30 20.42
N LYS A 185 -11.12 28.69 19.20
CA LYS A 185 -11.57 30.05 18.89
C LYS A 185 -12.87 30.36 19.62
N LYS A 186 -13.87 29.47 19.54
CA LYS A 186 -15.15 29.63 20.24
C LYS A 186 -15.00 29.77 21.75
N ARG A 187 -14.13 28.97 22.37
CA ARG A 187 -13.80 29.06 23.79
C ARG A 187 -13.22 30.43 24.16
N ALA A 188 -12.33 30.97 23.33
CA ALA A 188 -11.74 32.29 23.58
C ALA A 188 -12.80 33.41 23.50
N GLU A 189 -13.72 33.34 22.53
CA GLU A 189 -14.85 34.27 22.41
C GLU A 189 -15.74 34.24 23.67
N ILE A 190 -16.19 33.05 24.08
CA ILE A 190 -17.03 32.87 25.27
C ILE A 190 -16.33 33.36 26.54
N TYR A 191 -15.04 33.07 26.69
CA TYR A 191 -14.26 33.50 27.85
C TYR A 191 -14.21 35.02 27.96
N GLU A 192 -13.91 35.73 26.87
CA GLU A 192 -13.83 37.18 26.89
C GLU A 192 -15.21 37.83 27.14
N GLU A 193 -16.28 37.27 26.58
CA GLU A 193 -17.66 37.72 26.85
C GLU A 193 -18.08 37.49 28.31
N SER A 194 -17.65 36.39 28.93
CA SER A 194 -18.11 35.96 30.25
C SER A 194 -17.13 36.29 31.39
N LYS A 195 -16.00 36.94 31.09
CA LYS A 195 -14.87 37.12 32.03
C LYS A 195 -15.25 37.74 33.37
N MET A 196 -16.07 38.79 33.36
CA MET A 196 -16.51 39.46 34.60
C MET A 196 -17.39 38.55 35.45
N SER A 197 -18.27 37.78 34.81
CA SER A 197 -19.13 36.79 35.48
C SER A 197 -18.32 35.64 36.06
N ILE A 198 -17.31 35.13 35.33
CA ILE A 198 -16.40 34.09 35.80
C ILE A 198 -15.66 34.56 37.06
N ASN A 199 -15.05 35.75 37.03
CA ASN A 199 -14.35 36.32 38.18
C ASN A 199 -15.28 36.55 39.38
N ALA A 200 -16.52 36.97 39.13
CA ALA A 200 -17.51 37.15 40.18
C ALA A 200 -17.87 35.81 40.83
N VAL A 201 -18.09 34.75 40.05
CA VAL A 201 -18.36 33.40 40.57
C VAL A 201 -17.22 32.91 41.44
N GLU A 202 -15.96 33.08 41.01
CA GLU A 202 -14.78 32.70 41.79
C GLU A 202 -14.71 33.43 43.14
N SER A 203 -15.22 34.66 43.23
CA SER A 203 -15.22 35.45 44.46
C SER A 203 -16.20 34.94 45.52
N PHE A 204 -17.20 34.13 45.12
CA PHE A 204 -18.22 33.56 46.00
C PHE A 204 -18.15 32.03 46.08
N ASP A 205 -17.18 31.40 45.43
CA ASP A 205 -17.02 29.96 45.50
C ASP A 205 -16.58 29.51 46.90
N GLY A 206 -17.28 28.55 47.47
CA GLY A 206 -17.01 28.02 48.81
C GLY A 206 -17.23 28.98 49.98
N VAL A 207 -17.77 30.19 49.77
CA VAL A 207 -18.01 31.18 50.83
C VAL A 207 -19.47 31.67 50.86
N PRO A 208 -20.01 32.12 52.02
CA PRO A 208 -21.36 32.69 52.08
C PRO A 208 -21.51 33.88 51.14
N ILE A 209 -22.66 34.04 50.50
CA ILE A 209 -22.92 35.18 49.59
C ILE A 209 -22.82 36.54 50.31
N SER A 210 -22.98 36.57 51.63
CA SER A 210 -22.75 37.77 52.45
C SER A 210 -21.27 38.13 52.63
N THR A 211 -20.33 37.35 52.09
CA THR A 211 -18.88 37.62 52.20
C THR A 211 -18.56 38.97 51.57
N GLY A 212 -17.93 39.86 52.35
CA GLY A 212 -17.63 41.24 51.93
C GLY A 212 -18.78 42.24 52.05
N LEU A 213 -19.98 41.83 52.49
CA LEU A 213 -21.14 42.73 52.63
C LEU A 213 -21.05 43.67 53.85
N PHE A 214 -20.42 43.21 54.93
CA PHE A 214 -20.24 43.97 56.16
C PHE A 214 -18.73 44.28 56.36
N PRO A 215 -18.38 45.51 56.82
CA PRO A 215 -17.00 45.94 57.01
C PRO A 215 -16.28 45.26 58.18
#